data_AF-A0A7C8YXI8-F1
#
_entry.id   AF-A0A7C8YXI8-F1
#
_cell.length_a   1.000
_cell.length_b   1.000
_cell.length_c   1.000
_cell.angle_alpha   90.00
_cell.angle_beta   90.00
_cell.angle_gamma   90.00
#
_symmetry.space_group_name_H-M   'P 1'
#
loop_
_entity.id
_entity.type
_entity.pdbx_description
1 polymer ?
#
loop_
_entity_poly.entity_id
_entity_poly.type
_entity_poly.pdbx_seq_one_letter_code
_entity_poly.pdbx_strand_id
1 'polypeptide(L)'
;PWVVHSIYCFLVKGGRDLTYVSVLPFMLWRMIHDQIWISVSRYRTAKGNNLIVDRSLEFEQVDRERNWDDQILLNWILFYLGYRALDSAKNMPFWRADGMLYTFLLHA
;
A
#
# COMPACT_ATOMS: atom_id res chain seq x y z
N PRO A 1 -14.09 9.51 -2.32
CA PRO A 1 -14.69 10.37 -1.27
C PRO A 1 -13.77 10.62 -0.06
N TRP A 2 -13.19 9.57 0.55
CA TRP A 2 -12.40 9.71 1.78
C TRP A 2 -11.07 10.45 1.60
N VAL A 3 -10.37 10.27 0.47
CA VAL A 3 -9.18 11.06 0.09
C VAL A 3 -9.48 12.55 0.03
N VAL A 4 -10.53 12.90 -0.72
CA VAL A 4 -10.91 14.31 -0.90
C VAL A 4 -11.27 14.90 0.47
N HIS A 5 -11.97 14.12 1.30
CA HIS A 5 -12.29 14.53 2.65
C HIS A 5 -11.05 14.67 3.55
N SER A 6 -10.06 13.78 3.46
CA SER A 6 -8.83 13.87 4.26
C SER A 6 -7.99 15.08 3.89
N ILE A 7 -7.81 15.33 2.60
CA ILE A 7 -7.11 16.51 2.10
C ILE A 7 -7.87 17.80 2.47
N TYR A 8 -9.19 17.82 2.29
CA TYR A 8 -10.01 18.98 2.67
C TYR A 8 -9.94 19.27 4.17
N CYS A 9 -10.03 18.25 5.03
CA CYS A 9 -9.93 18.43 6.47
C CYS A 9 -8.55 18.95 6.88
N PHE A 10 -7.50 18.48 6.23
CA PHE A 10 -6.12 18.90 6.49
C PHE A 10 -5.85 20.34 6.05
N LEU A 11 -6.26 20.71 4.83
CA LEU A 11 -5.94 22.00 4.23
C LEU A 11 -6.93 23.12 4.61
N VAL A 12 -8.22 22.81 4.73
CA VAL A 12 -9.28 23.83 4.86
C VAL A 12 -9.81 23.91 6.29
N LYS A 13 -10.06 22.78 6.95
CA LYS A 13 -10.58 22.78 8.33
C LYS A 13 -9.51 22.97 9.40
N GLY A 14 -8.23 23.04 9.03
CA GLY A 14 -7.11 23.14 9.98
C GLY A 14 -6.95 21.91 10.88
N GLY A 15 -7.59 20.78 10.53
CA GLY A 15 -7.46 19.51 11.24
C GLY A 15 -6.08 18.92 10.97
N ARG A 16 -5.16 19.04 11.92
CA ARG A 16 -3.77 18.58 11.79
C ARG A 16 -3.58 17.08 12.00
N ASP A 17 -4.62 16.27 11.77
CA ASP A 17 -4.52 14.82 11.93
C ASP A 17 -3.75 14.22 10.76
N LEU A 18 -2.46 14.00 10.99
CA LEU A 18 -1.54 13.46 10.00
C LEU A 18 -1.86 12.00 9.66
N THR A 19 -2.50 11.24 10.55
CA THR A 19 -2.85 9.83 10.29
C THR A 19 -3.85 9.73 9.15
N TYR A 20 -4.86 10.60 9.12
CA TYR A 20 -5.93 10.52 8.12
C TYR A 20 -5.46 10.87 6.70
N VAL A 21 -4.56 11.86 6.59
CA VAL A 21 -4.02 12.29 5.30
C VAL A 21 -2.88 11.39 4.83
N SER A 22 -2.12 10.76 5.74
CA SER A 22 -0.97 9.90 5.39
C SER A 22 -1.36 8.58 4.72
N VAL A 23 -2.62 8.14 4.84
CA VAL A 23 -3.13 6.95 4.13
C VAL A 23 -2.87 7.05 2.62
N LEU A 24 -3.06 8.23 2.01
CA LEU A 24 -2.85 8.44 0.59
C LEU A 24 -1.38 8.20 0.17
N PRO A 25 -0.38 8.96 0.66
CA PRO A 25 1.01 8.77 0.25
C PRO A 25 1.54 7.38 0.61
N PHE A 26 1.10 6.79 1.73
CA PHE A 26 1.49 5.43 2.10
C PHE A 26 1.03 4.39 1.07
N MET A 27 -0.22 4.50 0.59
CA MET A 27 -0.70 3.58 -0.42
C MET A 27 -0.10 3.81 -1.80
N LEU A 28 0.12 5.06 -2.19
CA LEU A 28 0.82 5.39 -3.43
C LEU A 28 2.24 4.82 -3.42
N TRP A 29 2.93 4.91 -2.29
CA TRP A 29 4.24 4.30 -2.11
C TRP A 29 4.20 2.78 -2.33
N ARG A 30 3.21 2.09 -1.75
CA ARG A 30 3.04 0.64 -1.98
C ARG A 30 2.81 0.33 -3.46
N MET A 31 1.96 1.10 -4.14
CA MET A 31 1.73 0.92 -5.58
C MET A 31 3.02 1.08 -6.39
N ILE A 32 3.80 2.13 -6.11
CA ILE A 32 5.08 2.38 -6.78
C ILE A 32 6.06 1.22 -6.51
N HIS A 33 6.18 0.80 -5.27
CA HIS A 33 7.04 -0.31 -4.87
C HIS A 33 6.67 -1.61 -5.60
N ASP A 34 5.39 -1.97 -5.66
CA ASP A 34 4.92 -3.14 -6.38
C ASP A 34 5.22 -3.04 -7.88
N GLN A 35 5.02 -1.87 -8.49
CA GLN A 35 5.36 -1.62 -9.90
C GLN A 35 6.86 -1.74 -10.17
N ILE A 36 7.71 -1.28 -9.26
CA ILE A 36 9.17 -1.43 -9.37
C ILE A 36 9.52 -2.91 -9.40
N TRP A 37 8.99 -3.71 -8.47
CA TRP A 37 9.28 -5.15 -8.41
C TRP A 37 8.77 -5.91 -9.63
N ILE A 38 7.57 -5.58 -10.11
CA ILE A 38 7.04 -6.16 -11.35
C ILE A 38 7.97 -5.83 -12.51
N SER A 39 8.41 -4.57 -12.62
CA SER A 39 9.30 -4.13 -13.71
C SER A 39 10.66 -4.83 -13.65
N VAL A 40 11.26 -4.91 -12.47
CA VAL A 40 12.53 -5.62 -12.25
C VAL A 40 12.40 -7.11 -12.55
N SER A 41 11.33 -7.76 -12.09
CA SER A 41 11.05 -9.16 -12.37
C SER A 41 10.95 -9.42 -13.87
N ARG A 42 10.13 -8.64 -14.58
CA ARG A 42 9.97 -8.75 -16.04
C ARG A 42 11.28 -8.52 -16.80
N TYR A 43 12.05 -7.50 -16.39
CA TYR A 43 13.36 -7.23 -17.00
C TYR A 43 14.32 -8.42 -16.83
N ARG A 44 14.38 -9.02 -15.64
CA ARG A 44 15.21 -10.20 -15.38
C ARG A 44 14.72 -11.43 -16.15
N THR A 45 13.42 -11.62 -16.28
CA THR A 45 12.85 -12.73 -17.08
C THR A 45 13.16 -12.56 -18.55
N ALA A 46 13.03 -11.35 -19.11
CA ALA A 46 13.29 -11.08 -20.52
C ALA A 46 14.77 -11.16 -20.92
N LYS A 47 15.69 -10.78 -20.01
CA LYS A 47 17.15 -10.82 -20.24
C LYS A 47 17.82 -12.11 -19.71
N GLY A 48 17.08 -12.92 -18.95
CA GLY A 48 17.57 -14.16 -18.36
C GLY A 48 17.73 -15.25 -19.42
N ASN A 49 18.57 -16.25 -19.13
CA ASN A 49 18.78 -17.41 -20.00
C ASN A 49 17.58 -18.40 -20.00
N ASN A 50 16.41 -17.95 -19.57
CA ASN A 50 15.20 -18.75 -19.49
C ASN A 50 14.63 -18.88 -20.91
N LEU A 51 14.45 -20.12 -21.39
CA LEU A 51 13.77 -20.39 -22.65
C LEU A 51 12.32 -19.92 -22.54
N ILE A 52 11.96 -18.88 -23.30
CA ILE A 52 10.56 -18.50 -23.51
C ILE A 52 9.97 -19.62 -24.36
N VAL A 53 9.17 -20.49 -23.73
CA VAL A 53 8.43 -21.53 -24.43
C VAL A 53 7.25 -20.85 -25.12
N ASP A 54 7.11 -21.07 -26.43
CA ASP A 54 5.94 -20.64 -27.20
C ASP A 54 4.73 -21.54 -26.86
N ARG A 55 4.17 -21.33 -25.66
CA ARG A 55 2.93 -21.95 -25.19
C ARG A 55 1.92 -20.82 -25.00
N SER A 56 0.67 -21.06 -25.41
CA SER A 56 -0.45 -20.18 -25.07
C SER A 56 -0.49 -19.95 -23.56
N LEU A 57 -0.72 -18.71 -23.13
CA LEU A 57 -0.83 -18.37 -21.71
C LEU A 57 -1.92 -19.24 -21.06
N GLU A 58 -1.56 -20.09 -20.11
CA GLU A 58 -2.53 -20.91 -19.39
C GLU A 58 -3.36 -20.02 -18.46
N PHE A 59 -4.67 -20.24 -18.38
CA PHE A 59 -5.57 -19.46 -17.52
C PHE A 59 -5.13 -19.45 -16.05
N GLU A 60 -4.58 -20.58 -15.56
CA GLU A 60 -4.01 -20.66 -14.21
C GLU A 60 -2.81 -19.71 -13.99
N GLN A 61 -2.09 -19.37 -15.05
CA GLN A 61 -0.98 -18.42 -14.98
C GLN A 61 -1.48 -16.97 -14.87
N VAL A 62 -2.62 -16.62 -15.49
CA VAL A 62 -3.29 -15.32 -15.30
C VAL A 62 -3.78 -15.18 -13.86
N ASP A 63 -4.41 -16.22 -13.31
CA ASP A 63 -4.90 -16.21 -11.92
C ASP A 63 -3.77 -16.17 -10.88
N ARG A 64 -2.60 -16.72 -11.22
CA ARG A 64 -1.40 -16.64 -10.36
C ARG A 64 -0.69 -15.29 -10.48
N GLU A 65 -0.90 -14.55 -11.56
CA GLU A 65 -0.26 -13.27 -11.81
C GLU A 65 -1.16 -12.09 -11.40
N ARG A 66 -0.89 -11.59 -10.18
CA ARG A 66 -1.23 -10.25 -9.63
C ARG A 66 -2.67 -10.02 -9.14
N ASN A 67 -2.80 -10.08 -7.81
CA ASN A 67 -3.89 -9.50 -7.01
C ASN A 67 -3.40 -8.34 -6.11
N TRP A 68 -2.21 -7.78 -6.39
CA TRP A 68 -1.63 -6.72 -5.57
C TRP A 68 -2.50 -5.46 -5.60
N ASP A 69 -3.13 -5.15 -6.73
CA ASP A 69 -4.06 -4.04 -6.87
C ASP A 69 -5.32 -4.24 -6.03
N ASP A 70 -5.87 -5.46 -5.98
CA ASP A 70 -6.97 -5.79 -5.08
C ASP A 70 -6.56 -5.63 -3.60
N GLN A 71 -5.36 -6.07 -3.23
CA GLN A 71 -4.84 -5.83 -1.87
C GLN A 71 -4.67 -4.35 -1.57
N ILE A 72 -4.20 -3.54 -2.53
CA ILE A 72 -4.08 -2.10 -2.36
C ILE A 72 -5.47 -1.51 -2.10
N LEU A 73 -6.48 -1.84 -2.93
CA LEU A 73 -7.84 -1.36 -2.77
C LEU A 73 -8.47 -1.79 -1.43
N LEU A 74 -8.26 -3.04 -1.02
CA LEU A 74 -8.73 -3.54 0.26
C LEU A 74 -8.09 -2.78 1.42
N ASN A 75 -6.76 -2.64 1.41
CA ASN A 75 -6.04 -1.90 2.45
C ASN A 75 -6.51 -0.45 2.50
N TRP A 76 -6.62 0.23 1.37
CA TRP A 76 -7.21 1.56 1.26
C TRP A 76 -8.52 1.67 2.05
N ILE A 77 -9.45 0.75 1.83
CA ILE A 77 -10.72 0.72 2.54
C ILE A 77 -10.51 0.50 4.05
N LEU A 78 -9.73 -0.51 4.42
CA LEU A 78 -9.47 -0.86 5.81
C LEU A 78 -8.80 0.26 6.61
N PHE A 79 -7.83 0.98 6.05
CA PHE A 79 -7.15 2.07 6.75
C PHE A 79 -8.10 3.24 7.03
N TYR A 80 -8.94 3.62 6.06
CA TYR A 80 -9.91 4.68 6.29
C TYR A 80 -11.05 4.26 7.23
N LEU A 81 -11.49 2.99 7.18
CA LEU A 81 -12.45 2.46 8.14
C LEU A 81 -11.85 2.37 9.55
N GLY A 82 -10.61 1.88 9.66
CA GLY A 82 -9.88 1.79 10.92
C GLY A 82 -9.72 3.15 11.58
N TYR A 83 -9.35 4.19 10.81
CA TYR A 83 -9.30 5.56 11.31
C TYR A 83 -10.66 6.05 11.85
N ARG A 84 -11.77 5.69 11.20
CA ARG A 84 -13.11 6.09 11.64
C ARG A 84 -13.60 5.31 12.86
N ALA A 85 -13.26 4.02 12.94
CA ALA A 85 -13.73 3.11 13.96
C ALA A 85 -12.91 3.20 15.26
N LEU A 86 -11.61 3.54 15.17
CA LEU A 86 -10.69 3.54 16.29
C LEU A 86 -10.31 4.97 16.68
N ASP A 87 -10.74 5.41 17.86
CA ASP A 87 -10.32 6.71 18.40
C ASP A 87 -8.82 6.79 18.61
N SER A 88 -8.18 5.68 18.96
CA SER A 88 -6.71 5.58 19.12
C SER A 88 -5.93 5.86 17.83
N ALA A 89 -6.57 5.77 16.66
CA ALA A 89 -5.93 6.07 15.38
C ALA A 89 -5.91 7.58 15.06
N LYS A 90 -6.67 8.39 15.81
CA LYS A 90 -6.76 9.83 15.60
C LYS A 90 -5.59 10.55 16.25
N ASN A 91 -5.02 11.52 15.55
CA ASN A 91 -3.89 12.34 15.96
C ASN A 91 -2.68 11.52 16.45
N MET A 92 -2.43 10.37 15.82
CA MET A 92 -1.25 9.60 16.15
C MET A 92 0.01 10.41 15.83
N PRO A 93 1.03 10.34 16.68
CA PRO A 93 2.31 10.97 16.40
C PRO A 93 2.90 10.33 15.15
N PHE A 94 3.32 11.16 14.20
CA PHE A 94 3.93 10.71 12.94
C PHE A 94 5.19 9.86 13.18
N TRP A 95 5.91 10.11 14.29
CA TRP A 95 7.11 9.38 14.66
C TRP A 95 7.21 9.20 16.18
N ARG A 96 7.51 7.96 16.62
CA ARG A 96 7.88 7.62 18.01
C ARG A 96 8.86 6.44 18.05
N ALA A 97 9.90 6.57 18.86
CA ALA A 97 10.89 5.51 19.06
C ALA A 97 10.30 4.25 19.70
N ASP A 98 9.42 4.39 20.69
CA ASP A 98 8.74 3.24 21.32
C ASP A 98 7.94 2.43 20.30
N GLY A 99 7.25 3.13 19.38
CA GLY A 99 6.49 2.50 18.31
C GLY A 99 7.39 1.65 17.39
N MET A 100 8.56 2.18 17.04
CA MET A 100 9.55 1.42 16.27
C MET A 100 10.02 0.18 17.02
N LEU A 101 10.31 0.29 18.32
CA LEU A 101 10.72 -0.86 19.14
C LEU A 101 9.62 -1.94 19.15
N TYR A 102 8.37 -1.55 19.38
CA TYR A 102 7.24 -2.49 19.33
C TYR A 102 7.09 -3.14 17.95
N THR A 103 7.20 -2.36 16.87
CA THR A 103 7.17 -2.91 15.51
C THR A 103 8.30 -3.91 15.33
N PHE A 104 9.53 -3.59 15.71
CA PHE A 104 10.67 -4.50 15.58
C PHE A 104 10.46 -5.81 16.36
N LEU A 105 9.94 -5.74 17.59
CA LEU A 105 9.67 -6.92 18.41
C LEU A 105 8.54 -7.81 17.86
N LEU A 106 7.54 -7.21 17.23
CA LEU A 106 6.36 -7.93 16.70
C LEU A 106 6.50 -8.35 15.22
N HIS A 107 7.49 -7.81 14.50
CA HIS A 107 7.66 -8.06 13.06
C HIS A 107 8.36 -9.39 12.74
N ALA A 108 8.90 -10.08 13.76
CA ALA A 108 9.61 -11.34 13.63
C ALA A 108 8.67 -12.55 13.48
#